data_AF-W1RUJ8-F1
#
_entry.id   AF-W1RUJ8-F1
#
_cell.length_a   1.000
_cell.length_b   1.000
_cell.length_c   1.000
_cell.angle_alpha   90.00
_cell.angle_beta   90.00
_cell.angle_gamma   90.00
#
_symmetry.space_group_name_H-M   'P 1'
#
loop_
_entity.id
_entity.type
_entity.pdbx_description
1 polymer ?
#
loop_
_entity_poly.entity_id
_entity_poly.type
_entity_poly.pdbx_seq_one_letter_code
_entity_poly.pdbx_strand_id
1 'polypeptide(L)'
;MDPQPPSPPPLSPAPRARWTPDRQRLFLAALLSTGCVTQAARAAGMSRSSANRLRRRLAGTPFDRNWDRALALHARTLADPFAPDPARPAPARVARR
;
A
#
# COMPACT_ATOMS: atom_id res chain seq x y z
N MET A 1 15.70 52.37 -4.99
CA MET A 1 16.13 51.08 -4.41
C MET A 1 14.88 50.40 -3.92
N ASP A 2 14.23 49.63 -4.79
CA ASP A 2 12.99 48.95 -4.44
C ASP A 2 13.26 47.84 -3.40
N PRO A 3 12.46 47.74 -2.32
CA PRO A 3 12.66 46.71 -1.31
C PRO A 3 12.27 45.35 -1.87
N GLN A 4 13.21 44.41 -1.87
CA GLN A 4 12.97 43.01 -2.22
C GLN A 4 11.99 42.40 -1.21
N PRO A 5 10.91 41.72 -1.66
CA PRO A 5 10.01 41.02 -0.74
C PRO A 5 10.74 39.89 0.00
N PRO A 6 10.33 39.57 1.25
CA PRO A 6 10.96 38.53 2.05
C PRO A 6 10.77 37.15 1.39
N SER A 7 11.84 36.36 1.35
CA SER A 7 11.78 34.97 0.85
C SER A 7 10.84 34.13 1.72
N PRO A 8 10.04 33.22 1.13
CA PRO A 8 9.17 32.33 1.89
C PRO A 8 10.00 31.37 2.77
N PRO A 9 9.51 31.02 3.97
CA PRO A 9 10.22 30.10 4.85
C PRO A 9 10.30 28.70 4.22
N PRO A 10 11.36 27.93 4.53
CA PRO A 10 11.48 26.56 4.04
C PRO A 10 10.29 25.73 4.53
N LEU A 11 9.57 25.11 3.57
CA LEU A 11 8.51 24.16 3.88
C LEU A 11 9.13 22.99 4.66
N SER A 12 8.70 22.80 5.91
CA SER A 12 9.16 21.68 6.72
C SER A 12 8.79 20.36 6.03
N PRO A 13 9.72 19.40 5.90
CA PRO A 13 9.42 18.13 5.26
C PRO A 13 8.32 17.41 6.04
N ALA A 14 7.31 16.93 5.31
CA ALA A 14 6.18 16.22 5.90
C ALA A 14 6.66 15.03 6.78
N PRO A 15 5.92 14.69 7.86
CA PRO A 15 6.28 13.57 8.72
C PRO A 15 6.51 12.28 7.93
N ARG A 16 7.64 11.61 8.19
CA ARG A 16 7.98 10.35 7.50
C ARG A 16 6.87 9.32 7.73
N ALA A 17 6.37 8.74 6.64
CA ALA A 17 5.36 7.69 6.69
C ALA A 17 5.88 6.48 7.50
N ARG A 18 5.18 6.14 8.60
CA ARG A 18 5.47 4.97 9.44
C ARG A 18 4.50 3.82 9.13
N TRP A 19 4.97 2.59 9.29
CA TRP A 19 4.11 1.40 9.19
C TRP A 19 3.29 1.25 10.47
N THR A 20 2.04 1.68 10.41
CA THR A 20 1.04 1.43 11.46
C THR A 20 0.31 0.12 11.18
N PRO A 21 -0.31 -0.51 12.20
CA PRO A 21 -1.14 -1.71 12.00
C PRO A 21 -2.23 -1.52 10.94
N ASP A 22 -2.86 -0.34 10.86
CA ASP A 22 -3.88 -0.06 9.84
C ASP A 22 -3.30 -0.03 8.42
N ARG A 23 -2.10 0.51 8.25
CA ARG A 23 -1.40 0.47 6.94
C ARG A 23 -0.99 -0.94 6.56
N GLN A 24 -0.61 -1.77 7.53
CA GLN A 24 -0.31 -3.19 7.29
C GLN A 24 -1.57 -3.95 6.83
N ARG A 25 -2.72 -3.71 7.48
CA ARG A 25 -4.01 -4.29 7.06
C ARG A 25 -4.41 -3.83 5.66
N LEU A 26 -4.33 -2.53 5.39
CA LEU A 26 -4.65 -1.97 4.07
C LEU A 26 -3.73 -2.54 2.99
N PHE A 27 -2.44 -2.68 3.29
CA PHE A 27 -1.47 -3.31 2.41
C PHE A 27 -1.86 -4.76 2.09
N LEU A 28 -2.17 -5.58 3.11
CA LEU A 28 -2.55 -6.99 2.91
C LEU A 28 -3.86 -7.14 2.12
N ALA A 29 -4.86 -6.29 2.40
CA ALA A 29 -6.12 -6.26 1.66
C ALA A 29 -5.90 -5.90 0.18
N ALA A 30 -5.10 -4.87 -0.09
CA ALA A 30 -4.75 -4.49 -1.45
C ALA A 30 -3.90 -5.54 -2.16
N LEU A 31 -3.03 -6.25 -1.43
CA LEU A 31 -2.21 -7.34 -1.98
C LEU A 31 -3.07 -8.53 -2.39
N LEU A 32 -4.06 -8.90 -1.58
CA LEU A 32 -5.01 -9.96 -1.90
C LEU A 32 -5.85 -9.62 -3.16
N SER A 33 -6.28 -8.37 -3.28
CA SER A 33 -7.08 -7.94 -4.43
C SER A 33 -6.27 -7.83 -5.72
N THR A 34 -5.04 -7.30 -5.66
CA THR A 34 -4.27 -6.94 -6.87
C THR A 34 -3.15 -7.91 -7.21
N GLY A 35 -2.70 -8.74 -6.27
CA GLY A 35 -1.50 -9.58 -6.42
C GLY A 35 -0.19 -8.78 -6.56
N CYS A 36 -0.24 -7.44 -6.56
CA CYS A 36 0.88 -6.59 -6.91
C CYS A 36 1.39 -5.78 -5.71
N VAL A 37 2.59 -6.12 -5.25
CA VAL A 37 3.25 -5.46 -4.11
C VAL A 37 3.39 -3.95 -4.31
N THR A 38 3.66 -3.50 -5.54
CA THR A 38 3.79 -2.07 -5.84
C THR A 38 2.46 -1.33 -5.67
N GLN A 39 1.36 -1.88 -6.19
CA GLN A 39 0.04 -1.27 -6.06
C GLN A 39 -0.45 -1.33 -4.61
N ALA A 40 -0.26 -2.46 -3.93
CA ALA A 40 -0.61 -2.61 -2.53
C ALA A 40 0.16 -1.65 -1.61
N ALA A 41 1.46 -1.44 -1.87
CA ALA A 41 2.25 -0.47 -1.13
C ALA A 41 1.74 0.96 -1.35
N ARG A 42 1.43 1.33 -2.60
CA ARG A 42 0.87 2.65 -2.92
C ARG A 42 -0.47 2.89 -2.24
N ALA A 43 -1.36 1.88 -2.20
CA ALA A 43 -2.63 1.96 -1.48
C ALA A 43 -2.42 2.21 0.02
N ALA A 44 -1.38 1.62 0.62
CA ALA A 44 -1.00 1.86 2.02
C ALA A 44 -0.21 3.17 2.25
N GLY A 45 -0.02 3.99 1.22
CA GLY A 45 0.79 5.22 1.29
C GLY A 45 2.29 4.96 1.47
N MET A 46 2.78 3.82 0.97
CA MET A 46 4.14 3.32 1.16
C MET A 46 4.82 3.02 -0.17
N SER A 47 6.16 3.05 -0.18
CA SER A 47 6.94 2.58 -1.32
C SER A 47 7.14 1.06 -1.26
N ARG A 48 7.30 0.43 -2.43
CA ARG A 48 7.66 -1.00 -2.54
C ARG A 48 8.87 -1.36 -1.70
N SER A 49 9.91 -0.52 -1.73
CA SER A 49 11.14 -0.72 -0.96
C SER A 49 10.91 -0.64 0.55
N SER A 50 9.96 0.19 1.01
CA SER A 50 9.53 0.22 2.42
C SER A 50 8.79 -1.05 2.81
N ALA A 51 7.91 -1.55 1.95
CA ALA A 51 7.15 -2.78 2.17
C ALA A 51 8.07 -4.01 2.26
N ASN A 52 9.04 -4.13 1.35
CA ASN A 52 10.05 -5.20 1.41
C ASN A 52 10.93 -5.12 2.66
N ARG A 53 11.29 -3.91 3.12
CA ARG A 53 12.01 -3.72 4.39
C ARG A 53 11.16 -4.15 5.58
N LEU A 54 9.87 -3.81 5.60
CA LEU A 54 8.95 -4.26 6.64
C LEU A 54 8.87 -5.78 6.66
N ARG A 55 8.69 -6.42 5.50
CA ARG A 55 8.63 -7.88 5.40
C ARG A 55 9.86 -8.55 6.00
N ARG A 56 11.07 -8.09 5.64
CA ARG A 56 12.32 -8.63 6.22
C ARG A 56 12.41 -8.46 7.73
N ARG A 57 11.94 -7.32 8.27
CA ARG A 57 11.92 -7.08 9.73
C ARG A 57 10.92 -7.97 10.46
N LEU A 58 9.83 -8.33 9.79
CA LEU A 58 8.74 -9.13 10.33
C LEU A 58 8.77 -10.58 9.81
N ALA A 59 9.91 -11.04 9.29
CA ALA A 59 10.06 -12.40 8.80
C ALA A 59 9.74 -13.41 9.91
N GLY A 60 8.96 -14.44 9.61
CA GLY A 60 8.52 -15.45 10.59
C GLY A 60 7.34 -15.03 11.48
N THR A 61 6.91 -13.77 11.43
CA THR A 61 5.70 -13.32 12.14
C THR A 61 4.43 -13.68 11.37
N PRO A 62 3.23 -13.58 11.99
CA PRO A 62 1.97 -13.74 11.28
C PRO A 62 1.82 -12.80 10.07
N PHE A 63 2.45 -11.61 10.08
CA PHE A 63 2.37 -10.69 8.95
C PHE A 63 2.99 -11.28 7.68
N ASP A 64 4.17 -11.88 7.79
CA ASP A 64 4.88 -12.52 6.66
C ASP A 64 4.08 -13.71 6.12
N ARG A 65 3.53 -14.56 7.00
CA ARG A 65 2.63 -15.64 6.59
C ARG A 65 1.36 -15.14 5.89
N ASN A 66 0.76 -14.07 6.38
CA ASN A 66 -0.42 -13.46 5.74
C ASN A 66 -0.07 -12.82 4.40
N TRP A 67 1.14 -12.29 4.23
CA TRP A 67 1.62 -11.79 2.95
C TRP A 67 1.68 -12.90 1.91
N ASP A 68 2.32 -14.02 2.23
CA ASP A 68 2.42 -15.15 1.31
C ASP A 68 1.04 -15.77 1.04
N ARG A 69 0.18 -15.84 2.06
CA ARG A 69 -1.20 -16.28 1.91
C ARG A 69 -1.99 -15.37 0.97
N ALA A 70 -1.82 -14.05 1.06
CA ALA A 70 -2.51 -13.11 0.18
C ALA A 70 -2.11 -13.33 -1.30
N LEU A 71 -0.82 -13.53 -1.57
CA LEU A 71 -0.33 -13.85 -2.92
C LEU A 71 -0.85 -15.20 -3.41
N ALA A 72 -0.81 -16.24 -2.56
CA ALA A 72 -1.29 -17.57 -2.91
C ALA A 72 -2.81 -17.58 -3.18
N LEU A 73 -3.59 -16.85 -2.39
CA LEU A 73 -5.03 -16.70 -2.60
C LEU A 73 -5.32 -15.97 -3.92
N HIS A 74 -4.63 -14.86 -4.20
CA HIS A 74 -4.80 -14.16 -5.47
C HIS A 74 -4.46 -15.05 -6.68
N ALA A 75 -3.37 -15.82 -6.60
CA ALA A 75 -2.99 -16.76 -7.64
C ALA A 75 -4.06 -17.86 -7.84
N ARG A 76 -4.68 -18.34 -6.76
CA ARG A 76 -5.81 -19.29 -6.84
C ARG A 76 -7.03 -18.66 -7.50
N THR A 77 -7.34 -17.40 -7.17
CA THR A 77 -8.43 -16.66 -7.84
C THR A 77 -8.18 -16.55 -9.34
N LEU A 78 -6.94 -16.28 -9.78
CA LEU A 78 -6.60 -16.24 -11.21
C LEU A 78 -6.68 -17.61 -11.91
N ALA A 79 -6.47 -18.70 -11.16
CA ALA A 79 -6.53 -20.07 -11.69
C ALA A 79 -7.96 -20.66 -11.69
N ASP A 80 -8.87 -20.06 -10.94
CA ASP A 80 -10.27 -20.50 -10.85
C ASP A 80 -11.06 -19.95 -12.06
N PRO A 81 -11.57 -20.83 -12.95
CA PRO A 81 -12.30 -20.41 -14.15
C PRO A 81 -13.65 -19.73 -13.85
N PHE A 82 -14.15 -19.85 -12.62
CA PHE A 82 -15.40 -19.23 -12.17
C PHE A 82 -15.17 -18.06 -11.21
N ALA A 83 -13.91 -17.75 -10.88
CA ALA A 83 -13.64 -16.59 -10.06
C ALA A 83 -14.06 -15.31 -10.80
N PRO A 84 -14.69 -14.36 -10.09
CA PRO A 84 -14.97 -13.06 -10.67
C PRO A 84 -13.63 -12.41 -11.09
N ASP A 85 -13.62 -11.81 -12.29
CA ASP A 85 -12.44 -11.16 -12.86
C ASP A 85 -11.76 -10.25 -11.81
N PRO A 86 -10.53 -10.60 -11.36
CA PRO A 86 -9.81 -9.83 -10.36
C PRO A 86 -9.35 -8.47 -10.88
N ALA A 87 -9.38 -8.25 -12.19
CA ALA A 87 -9.11 -6.96 -12.81
C ALA A 87 -10.29 -5.99 -12.74
N ARG A 88 -11.48 -6.42 -12.27
CA ARG A 88 -12.60 -5.49 -12.05
C ARG A 88 -12.31 -4.65 -10.81
N PRO A 89 -11.92 -3.36 -10.93
CA PRO A 89 -11.79 -2.53 -9.75
C PRO A 89 -13.17 -2.44 -9.08
N ALA A 90 -13.25 -2.75 -7.78
CA ALA A 90 -14.39 -2.35 -6.99
C ALA A 90 -14.58 -0.84 -7.19
N PRO A 91 -15.79 -0.33 -7.49
CA PRO A 91 -15.99 1.09 -7.71
C PRO A 91 -15.45 1.82 -6.49
N ALA A 92 -14.45 2.67 -6.71
CA ALA A 92 -13.88 3.51 -5.68
C ALA A 92 -15.05 4.23 -5.02
N ARG A 93 -15.39 3.86 -3.78
CA ARG A 93 -16.39 4.57 -2.99
C ARG A 93 -15.81 5.96 -2.76
N VAL A 94 -16.17 6.88 -3.66
CA VAL A 94 -15.97 8.31 -3.49
C VAL A 94 -16.68 8.68 -2.19
N ALA A 95 -15.90 8.93 -1.16
CA ALA A 95 -16.39 9.57 0.05
C ALA A 95 -16.87 10.96 -0.37
N ARG A 96 -18.18 11.07 -0.62
CA ARG A 96 -18.87 12.34 -0.78
C ARG A 96 -18.77 13.08 0.56
N ARG A 97 -18.14 14.25 0.54
CA ARG A 97 -18.39 15.32 1.51
C ARG A 97 -19.32 16.32 0.85
#